data_AF-A0AAW2I1E9-F1
#
_entry.id   AF-A0AAW2I1E9-F1
#
_cell.length_a   1.000
_cell.length_b   1.000
_cell.length_c   1.000
_cell.angle_alpha   90.00
_cell.angle_beta   90.00
_cell.angle_gamma   90.00
#
_symmetry.space_group_name_H-M   'P 1'
#
loop_
_entity.id
_entity.type
_entity.pdbx_description
1 polymer ?
#
loop_
_entity_poly.entity_id
_entity_poly.type
_entity_poly.pdbx_seq_one_letter_code
_entity_poly.pdbx_strand_id
1 'polypeptide(L)'
;MALCIRLCQRGRLGLPGIRTISFTPICRKVTLEPKQYVPPAVEGHDQKNMRLGRPQSPHMTIYKFQLPAILSISHRITGIILSGYITGLGVTTLVINRPLLEFITTISTNYPALFFLLKFGLIFPFTYHFFNGIRHLIWDSGKSLSLSGVYQSGYLMLAAAAVSGGAMYYF
;
A
#
# COMPACT_ATOMS: atom_id res chain seq x y z
N MET A 1 20.17 3.66 49.95
CA MET A 1 21.46 4.28 49.57
C MET A 1 22.53 4.32 50.69
N ALA A 2 22.25 3.88 51.93
CA ALA A 2 23.24 3.96 53.03
C ALA A 2 24.22 2.77 53.11
N LEU A 3 23.96 1.64 52.43
CA LEU A 3 24.77 0.42 52.58
C LEU A 3 25.98 0.34 51.63
N CYS A 4 25.90 0.94 50.44
CA CYS A 4 26.96 0.79 49.42
C CYS A 4 28.23 1.62 49.75
N ILE A 5 28.07 2.70 50.53
CA ILE A 5 29.20 3.60 50.89
C ILE A 5 30.14 2.95 51.92
N ARG A 6 29.65 2.03 52.77
CA ARG A 6 30.49 1.39 53.80
C ARG A 6 31.45 0.33 53.28
N LEU A 7 31.25 -0.19 52.07
CA LEU A 7 32.14 -1.21 51.49
C LEU A 7 33.37 -0.61 50.79
N CYS A 8 33.37 0.69 50.48
CA CYS A 8 34.52 1.35 49.83
C CYS A 8 35.62 1.77 50.84
N GLN A 9 35.36 1.69 52.15
CA GLN A 9 36.33 2.08 53.20
C GLN A 9 37.09 0.91 53.86
N ARG A 10 36.79 -0.35 53.52
CA ARG A 10 37.47 -1.54 54.07
C ARG A 10 38.34 -2.23 53.01
N GLY A 11 39.42 -1.54 52.61
CA GLY A 11 40.48 -2.10 51.78
C GLY A 11 41.85 -1.90 52.44
N ARG A 12 42.07 -2.45 53.63
CA ARG A 12 43.40 -2.56 54.25
C ARG A 12 43.62 -3.98 54.76
N LEU A 13 43.99 -4.87 53.84
CA LEU A 13 44.73 -6.09 54.17
C LEU A 13 46.13 -5.87 53.61
N GLY A 14 47.05 -5.44 54.47
CA GLY A 14 48.45 -5.20 54.12
C GLY A 14 49.21 -6.51 54.04
N LEU A 15 49.55 -6.94 52.82
CA LEU A 15 50.60 -7.93 52.57
C LEU A 15 51.89 -7.17 52.18
N PRO A 16 53.05 -7.52 52.76
CA PRO A 16 54.29 -6.78 52.54
C PRO A 16 54.84 -7.09 51.14
N GLY A 17 55.01 -6.06 50.30
CA GLY A 17 55.77 -6.15 49.04
C GLY A 17 55.07 -5.69 47.75
N ILE A 18 53.78 -5.34 47.78
CA ILE A 18 53.05 -4.90 46.58
C ILE A 18 52.77 -3.40 46.68
N ARG A 19 53.24 -2.62 45.70
CA ARG A 19 52.90 -1.18 45.58
C ARG A 19 51.39 -1.04 45.43
N THR A 20 50.76 -0.44 46.43
CA THR A 20 49.32 -0.19 46.48
C THR A 20 48.94 0.81 45.38
N ILE A 21 48.23 0.36 44.34
CA ILE A 21 47.63 1.26 43.35
C ILE A 21 46.39 1.88 44.00
N SER A 22 46.49 3.15 44.36
CA SER A 22 45.38 3.94 44.88
C SER A 22 44.39 4.24 43.75
N PHE A 23 43.39 3.40 43.56
CA PHE A 23 42.23 3.75 42.75
C PHE A 23 41.37 4.74 43.53
N THR A 24 41.47 6.03 43.21
CA THR A 24 40.46 7.01 43.62
C THR A 24 39.22 6.78 42.78
N PRO A 25 38.10 6.28 43.33
CA PRO A 25 36.87 6.24 42.58
C PRO A 25 36.46 7.69 42.29
N ILE A 26 36.49 8.07 41.01
CA ILE A 26 35.88 9.33 40.56
C ILE A 26 34.37 9.14 40.69
N CYS A 27 33.86 9.31 41.91
CA CYS A 27 32.44 9.34 42.19
C CYS A 27 31.95 10.74 41.77
N ARG A 28 31.76 10.92 40.46
CA ARG A 28 31.17 12.15 39.94
C ARG A 28 29.74 12.22 40.46
N LYS A 29 29.45 13.13 41.39
CA LYS A 29 28.08 13.43 41.78
C LYS A 29 27.36 13.97 40.54
N VAL A 30 26.56 13.11 39.90
CA VAL A 30 25.62 13.54 38.87
C VAL A 30 24.42 14.10 39.61
N THR A 31 24.41 15.42 39.82
CA THR A 31 23.22 16.11 40.29
C THR A 31 22.23 16.16 39.13
N LEU A 32 21.21 15.30 39.17
CA LEU A 32 20.09 15.40 38.24
C LEU A 32 19.22 16.56 38.70
N GLU A 33 19.26 17.66 37.96
CA GLU A 33 18.31 18.76 38.16
C GLU A 33 16.96 18.34 37.57
N PRO A 34 15.89 18.26 38.37
CA PRO A 34 14.58 17.90 37.85
C PRO A 34 14.06 19.05 36.98
N LYS A 35 14.08 18.85 35.66
CA LYS A 35 13.43 19.78 34.73
C LYS A 35 11.92 19.69 34.91
N GLN A 36 11.28 20.81 35.26
CA GLN A 36 9.83 20.89 35.33
C GLN A 36 9.21 20.51 33.99
N TYR A 37 8.25 19.59 34.00
CA TYR A 37 7.49 19.23 32.80
C TYR A 37 6.63 20.41 32.37
N VAL A 38 6.84 20.87 31.14
CA VAL A 38 5.95 21.82 30.48
C VAL A 38 5.18 21.03 29.42
N PRO A 39 3.84 20.99 29.46
CA PRO A 39 3.08 20.30 28.43
C PRO A 39 3.40 20.94 27.07
N PRO A 40 3.63 20.13 26.01
CA PRO A 40 3.80 20.68 24.68
C PRO A 40 2.55 21.47 24.29
N ALA A 41 2.73 22.52 23.49
CA ALA A 41 1.60 23.20 22.88
C ALA A 41 0.71 22.17 22.17
N VAL A 42 -0.61 22.29 22.34
CA VAL A 42 -1.57 21.42 21.66
C VAL A 42 -1.61 21.82 20.19
N GLU A 43 -0.69 21.27 19.42
CA GLU A 43 -0.61 21.38 17.96
C GLU A 43 -1.10 20.07 17.33
N GLY A 44 -1.78 20.16 16.18
CA GLY A 44 -2.16 18.97 15.42
C GLY A 44 -0.93 18.20 14.94
N HIS A 45 -1.03 16.88 14.85
CA HIS A 45 0.07 16.01 14.40
C HIS A 45 0.67 16.47 13.07
N ASP A 46 -0.17 16.81 12.09
CA ASP A 46 0.28 17.18 10.74
C ASP A 46 0.90 18.57 10.73
N GLN A 47 0.29 19.53 11.44
CA GLN A 47 0.82 20.89 11.61
C GLN A 47 2.21 20.86 12.24
N LYS A 48 2.40 20.00 13.25
CA LYS A 48 3.70 19.75 13.87
C LYS A 48 4.72 19.20 12.88
N ASN A 49 4.36 18.19 12.08
CA ASN A 49 5.28 17.58 11.13
C ASN A 49 5.64 18.52 9.98
N MET A 50 4.68 19.32 9.50
CA MET A 50 4.90 20.37 8.51
C MET A 50 5.85 21.45 9.05
N ARG A 51 5.60 21.94 10.28
CA ARG A 51 6.46 22.93 10.96
C ARG A 51 7.88 22.42 11.18
N LEU A 52 8.03 21.13 11.50
CA LEU A 52 9.33 20.51 11.74
C LEU A 52 10.04 20.06 10.44
N GLY A 53 9.41 20.19 9.28
CA GLY A 53 9.99 19.77 8.00
C GLY A 53 10.34 18.29 7.93
N ARG A 54 9.57 17.43 8.61
CA ARG A 54 9.86 15.99 8.67
C ARG A 54 9.60 15.33 7.31
N PRO A 55 10.57 14.61 6.72
CA PRO A 55 10.35 13.92 5.46
C PRO A 55 9.37 12.76 5.65
N GLN A 56 8.56 12.49 4.63
CA GLN A 56 7.75 11.28 4.60
C GLN A 56 8.64 10.07 4.29
N SER A 57 8.41 8.96 4.98
CA SER A 57 9.10 7.72 4.66
C SER A 57 8.75 7.25 3.24
N PRO A 58 9.72 6.66 2.52
CA PRO A 58 9.43 6.05 1.23
C PRO A 58 8.43 4.92 1.42
N HIS A 59 7.45 4.81 0.51
CA HIS A 59 6.36 3.84 0.61
C HIS A 59 6.18 3.08 -0.71
N MET A 60 5.67 3.70 -1.78
CA MET A 60 5.44 3.00 -3.06
C MET A 60 6.74 2.51 -3.72
N THR A 61 7.83 3.26 -3.55
CA THR A 61 9.12 2.96 -4.19
C THR A 61 9.86 1.77 -3.56
N ILE A 62 9.54 1.42 -2.31
CA ILE A 62 10.20 0.33 -1.58
C ILE A 62 9.25 -0.84 -1.26
N TYR A 63 7.96 -0.71 -1.56
CA TYR A 63 6.97 -1.74 -1.26
C TYR A 63 7.06 -2.91 -2.25
N LYS A 64 7.06 -4.14 -1.74
CA LYS A 64 6.99 -5.35 -2.57
C LYS A 64 5.54 -5.61 -2.98
N PHE A 65 5.21 -5.35 -4.24
CA PHE A 65 3.88 -5.63 -4.77
C PHE A 65 3.51 -7.11 -4.65
N GLN A 66 2.36 -7.35 -4.03
CA GLN A 66 1.73 -8.66 -3.90
C GLN A 66 0.57 -8.78 -4.89
N LEU A 67 0.19 -10.01 -5.24
CA LEU A 67 -0.92 -10.25 -6.17
C LEU A 67 -2.20 -9.50 -5.78
N PRO A 68 -2.69 -9.50 -4.52
CA PRO A 68 -3.92 -8.78 -4.17
C PRO A 68 -3.82 -7.26 -4.36
N ALA A 69 -2.64 -6.67 -4.13
CA ALA A 69 -2.42 -5.24 -4.33
C ALA A 69 -2.49 -4.87 -5.83
N ILE A 70 -1.84 -5.66 -6.69
CA ILE A 70 -1.90 -5.47 -8.15
C ILE A 70 -3.33 -5.65 -8.65
N LEU A 71 -4.05 -6.65 -8.15
CA LEU A 71 -5.44 -6.88 -8.54
C LEU A 71 -6.35 -5.71 -8.13
N SER A 72 -6.14 -5.13 -6.95
CA SER A 72 -6.89 -3.96 -6.49
C SER A 72 -6.62 -2.71 -7.34
N ILE A 73 -5.35 -2.41 -7.65
CA ILE A 73 -4.98 -1.29 -8.52
C ILE A 73 -5.60 -1.48 -9.90
N SER A 74 -5.47 -2.69 -10.47
CA SER A 74 -6.03 -3.02 -11.77
C SER A 74 -7.56 -2.86 -11.79
N HIS A 75 -8.25 -3.20 -10.70
CA HIS A 75 -9.72 -3.02 -10.61
C HIS A 75 -10.14 -1.56 -10.65
N ARG A 76 -9.37 -0.68 -10.02
CA ARG A 76 -9.60 0.77 -10.11
C ARG A 76 -9.36 1.28 -11.52
N ILE A 77 -8.26 0.87 -12.15
CA ILE A 77 -7.92 1.28 -13.51
C ILE A 77 -8.99 0.81 -14.51
N THR A 78 -9.37 -0.47 -14.47
CA THR A 78 -10.41 -0.99 -15.38
C THR A 78 -11.76 -0.33 -15.12
N GLY A 79 -12.09 -0.01 -13.87
CA GLY A 79 -13.31 0.75 -13.53
C GLY A 79 -13.32 2.14 -14.16
N ILE A 80 -12.22 2.90 -14.05
CA ILE A 80 -12.06 4.22 -14.68
C ILE A 80 -12.20 4.11 -16.21
N ILE A 81 -11.56 3.11 -16.82
CA ILE A 81 -11.64 2.87 -18.27
C ILE A 81 -13.09 2.59 -18.70
N LEU A 82 -13.79 1.69 -17.99
CA LEU A 82 -15.18 1.33 -18.29
C LEU A 82 -16.15 2.51 -18.11
N SER A 83 -16.00 3.27 -17.04
CA SER A 83 -16.77 4.52 -16.85
C SER A 83 -16.50 5.50 -17.98
N GLY A 84 -15.23 5.65 -18.38
CA GLY A 84 -14.84 6.46 -19.53
C GLY A 84 -15.50 6.00 -20.83
N TYR A 85 -15.59 4.69 -21.09
CA TYR A 85 -16.28 4.14 -22.26
C TYR A 85 -17.77 4.46 -22.25
N ILE A 86 -18.47 4.22 -21.14
CA ILE A 86 -19.91 4.48 -21.05
C ILE A 86 -20.20 5.98 -21.20
N THR A 87 -19.46 6.83 -20.50
CA THR A 87 -19.62 8.30 -20.60
C THR A 87 -19.27 8.79 -22.00
N GLY A 88 -18.17 8.32 -22.59
CA GLY A 88 -17.73 8.70 -23.92
C GLY A 88 -18.74 8.30 -25.00
N LEU A 89 -19.25 7.07 -24.96
CA LEU A 89 -20.30 6.62 -25.87
C LEU A 89 -21.58 7.44 -25.67
N GLY A 90 -22.02 7.64 -24.43
CA GLY A 90 -23.23 8.41 -24.13
C GLY A 90 -23.17 9.85 -24.62
N VAL A 91 -22.04 10.54 -24.40
CA VAL A 91 -21.83 11.90 -24.93
C VAL A 91 -21.77 11.90 -26.45
N THR A 92 -21.06 10.93 -27.05
CA THR A 92 -20.90 10.85 -28.51
C THR A 92 -22.24 10.68 -29.21
N THR A 93 -23.14 9.84 -28.68
CA THR A 93 -24.47 9.63 -29.27
C THR A 93 -25.39 10.85 -29.14
N LEU A 94 -25.11 11.77 -28.20
CA LEU A 94 -25.86 13.02 -28.07
C LEU A 94 -25.37 14.11 -29.02
N VAL A 95 -24.07 14.09 -29.36
CA VAL A 95 -23.42 15.14 -30.17
C VAL A 95 -23.37 14.77 -31.65
N ILE A 96 -23.14 13.49 -31.98
CA ILE A 96 -22.96 13.03 -33.35
C ILE A 96 -24.24 12.35 -33.85
N ASN A 97 -24.86 12.92 -34.88
CA ASN A 97 -26.02 12.34 -35.56
C ASN A 97 -25.61 11.35 -36.65
N ARG A 98 -24.82 10.34 -36.28
CA ARG A 98 -24.42 9.20 -37.13
C ARG A 98 -24.67 7.92 -36.37
N PRO A 99 -25.19 6.86 -37.01
CA PRO A 99 -25.40 5.60 -36.33
C PRO A 99 -24.05 4.96 -35.97
N LEU A 100 -23.91 4.49 -34.72
CA LEU A 100 -22.70 3.81 -34.24
C LEU A 100 -22.31 2.61 -35.11
N LEU A 101 -23.30 1.94 -35.70
CA LEU A 101 -23.08 0.79 -36.57
C LEU A 101 -22.25 1.15 -37.82
N GLU A 102 -22.44 2.33 -38.42
CA GLU A 102 -21.63 2.79 -39.55
C GLU A 102 -20.15 2.96 -39.17
N PHE A 103 -19.88 3.42 -37.96
CA PHE A 103 -18.52 3.57 -37.45
C PHE A 103 -17.86 2.19 -37.25
N ILE A 104 -18.60 1.25 -36.65
CA ILE A 104 -18.14 -0.12 -36.42
C ILE A 104 -17.83 -0.82 -37.74
N THR A 105 -18.73 -0.75 -38.73
CA THR A 105 -18.53 -1.39 -40.05
C THR A 105 -17.38 -0.75 -40.83
N THR A 106 -17.22 0.56 -40.73
CA THR A 106 -16.10 1.28 -41.35
C THR A 106 -14.76 0.82 -40.77
N ILE A 107 -14.66 0.71 -39.44
CA ILE A 107 -13.43 0.27 -38.79
C ILE A 107 -13.16 -1.21 -39.05
N SER A 108 -14.16 -2.09 -38.97
CA SER A 108 -13.97 -3.52 -39.19
C SER A 108 -13.53 -3.83 -40.63
N THR A 109 -14.04 -3.09 -41.62
CA THR A 109 -13.73 -3.32 -43.04
C THR A 109 -12.40 -2.70 -43.45
N ASN A 110 -12.15 -1.44 -43.07
CA ASN A 110 -10.98 -0.70 -43.55
C ASN A 110 -9.75 -0.87 -42.65
N TYR A 111 -9.95 -1.22 -41.37
CA TYR A 111 -8.88 -1.30 -40.36
C TYR A 111 -9.03 -2.54 -39.47
N PRO A 112 -8.97 -3.77 -40.03
CA PRO A 112 -9.24 -5.00 -39.29
C PRO A 112 -8.31 -5.20 -38.07
N ALA A 113 -7.03 -4.84 -38.18
CA ALA A 113 -6.10 -4.92 -37.05
C ALA A 113 -6.51 -3.99 -35.89
N LEU A 114 -6.92 -2.77 -36.20
CA LEU A 114 -7.43 -1.81 -35.21
C LEU A 114 -8.73 -2.30 -34.59
N PHE A 115 -9.63 -2.88 -35.39
CA PHE A 115 -10.87 -3.47 -34.90
C PHE A 115 -10.62 -4.55 -33.84
N PHE A 116 -9.69 -5.48 -34.09
CA PHE A 116 -9.33 -6.51 -33.11
C PHE A 116 -8.71 -5.94 -31.84
N LEU A 117 -7.88 -4.90 -31.95
CA LEU A 117 -7.29 -4.23 -30.80
C LEU A 117 -8.36 -3.52 -29.94
N LEU A 118 -9.30 -2.81 -30.58
CA LEU A 118 -10.42 -2.15 -29.90
C LEU A 118 -11.35 -3.17 -29.24
N LYS A 119 -11.64 -4.28 -29.92
CA LYS A 119 -12.42 -5.40 -29.37
C LYS A 119 -11.77 -5.95 -28.09
N PHE A 120 -10.47 -6.22 -28.14
CA PHE A 120 -9.72 -6.66 -26.95
C PHE A 120 -9.71 -5.59 -25.84
N GLY A 121 -9.48 -4.34 -26.21
CA GLY A 121 -9.47 -3.19 -25.30
C GLY A 121 -10.79 -2.95 -24.57
N LEU A 122 -11.91 -3.38 -25.14
CA LEU A 122 -13.22 -3.36 -24.48
C LEU A 122 -13.45 -4.61 -23.60
N ILE A 123 -13.14 -5.79 -24.11
CA ILE A 123 -13.44 -7.07 -23.45
C ILE A 123 -12.59 -7.30 -22.21
N PHE A 124 -11.28 -7.02 -22.29
CA PHE A 124 -10.35 -7.25 -21.19
C PHE A 124 -10.72 -6.48 -19.92
N PRO A 125 -10.89 -5.14 -19.92
CA PRO A 125 -11.25 -4.42 -18.71
C PRO A 125 -12.65 -4.81 -18.22
N PHE A 126 -13.60 -5.07 -19.11
CA PHE A 126 -14.96 -5.50 -18.75
C PHE A 126 -14.96 -6.81 -17.94
N THR A 127 -14.41 -7.87 -18.52
CA THR A 127 -14.40 -9.20 -17.89
C THR A 127 -13.59 -9.19 -16.60
N TYR A 128 -12.41 -8.58 -16.61
CA TYR A 128 -11.60 -8.43 -15.39
C TYR A 128 -12.35 -7.68 -14.29
N HIS A 129 -12.93 -6.51 -14.60
CA HIS A 129 -13.61 -5.68 -13.60
C HIS A 129 -14.84 -6.38 -13.03
N PHE A 130 -15.61 -7.08 -13.87
CA PHE A 130 -16.79 -7.81 -13.47
C PHE A 130 -16.46 -8.93 -12.48
N PHE A 131 -15.53 -9.84 -12.82
CA PHE A 131 -15.18 -10.95 -11.93
C PHE A 131 -14.46 -10.49 -10.66
N ASN A 132 -13.60 -9.45 -10.75
CA ASN A 132 -13.03 -8.89 -9.54
C ASN A 132 -14.08 -8.17 -8.68
N GLY A 133 -15.09 -7.55 -9.29
CA GLY A 133 -16.23 -6.96 -8.59
C GLY A 133 -17.02 -8.00 -7.80
N ILE A 134 -17.31 -9.16 -8.41
CA ILE A 134 -17.92 -10.30 -7.69
C ILE A 134 -17.06 -10.72 -6.49
N ARG A 135 -15.73 -10.81 -6.66
CA ARG A 135 -14.81 -11.11 -5.57
C ARG A 135 -14.88 -10.07 -4.45
N HIS A 136 -14.99 -8.78 -4.77
CA HIS A 136 -15.17 -7.72 -3.78
C HIS A 136 -16.52 -7.85 -3.04
N LEU A 137 -17.61 -8.13 -3.73
CA LEU A 137 -18.92 -8.36 -3.08
C LEU A 137 -18.92 -9.58 -2.14
N ILE A 138 -18.16 -10.62 -2.49
CA ILE A 138 -17.93 -11.78 -1.60
C ILE A 138 -17.17 -11.34 -0.34
N TRP A 139 -16.16 -10.48 -0.48
CA TRP A 139 -15.41 -9.92 0.66
C TRP A 139 -16.26 -9.01 1.53
N ASP A 140 -17.12 -8.18 0.95
CA ASP A 140 -18.06 -7.32 1.67
C ASP A 140 -19.08 -8.14 2.48
N SER A 141 -19.36 -9.36 2.04
CA SER A 141 -20.17 -10.35 2.78
C SER A 141 -19.40 -11.05 3.91
N GLY A 142 -18.15 -10.66 4.19
CA GLY A 142 -17.29 -11.25 5.23
C GLY A 142 -16.65 -12.59 4.86
N LYS A 143 -16.68 -12.99 3.58
CA LYS A 143 -16.17 -14.30 3.12
C LYS A 143 -14.80 -14.18 2.45
N SER A 144 -14.01 -15.25 2.48
CA SER A 144 -12.71 -15.35 1.78
C SER A 144 -11.67 -14.27 2.16
N LEU A 145 -11.67 -13.86 3.44
CA LEU A 145 -10.76 -12.85 3.99
C LEU A 145 -9.47 -13.44 4.61
N SER A 146 -9.34 -14.77 4.65
CA SER A 146 -8.08 -15.42 5.03
C SER A 146 -7.03 -15.20 3.94
N LEU A 147 -5.74 -15.24 4.30
CA LEU A 147 -4.66 -15.07 3.33
C LEU A 147 -4.76 -16.08 2.17
N SER A 148 -5.03 -17.35 2.47
CA SER A 148 -5.25 -18.36 1.44
C SER A 148 -6.48 -18.07 0.58
N GLY A 149 -7.60 -17.67 1.18
CA GLY A 149 -8.83 -17.33 0.48
C GLY A 149 -8.66 -16.13 -0.46
N VAL A 150 -7.93 -15.10 -0.03
CA VAL A 150 -7.61 -13.93 -0.84
C VAL A 150 -6.81 -14.30 -2.08
N TYR A 151 -5.84 -15.22 -1.98
CA TYR A 151 -5.06 -15.68 -3.13
C TYR A 151 -5.85 -16.63 -4.03
N GLN A 152 -6.58 -17.59 -3.46
CA GLN A 152 -7.43 -18.53 -4.22
C GLN A 152 -8.49 -17.81 -5.04
N SER A 153 -9.22 -16.88 -4.41
CA SER A 153 -10.21 -16.04 -5.09
C SER A 153 -9.56 -15.15 -6.16
N GLY A 154 -8.31 -14.72 -5.95
CA GLY A 154 -7.53 -13.96 -6.94
C GLY A 154 -7.19 -14.79 -8.19
N TYR A 155 -6.74 -16.04 -8.04
CA TYR A 155 -6.49 -16.90 -9.20
C TYR A 155 -7.80 -17.31 -9.90
N LEU A 156 -8.85 -17.60 -9.13
CA LEU A 156 -10.15 -17.98 -9.67
C LEU A 156 -10.76 -16.87 -10.53
N MET A 157 -10.75 -15.62 -10.05
CA MET A 157 -11.27 -14.50 -10.84
C MET A 157 -10.45 -14.26 -12.11
N LEU A 158 -9.13 -14.47 -12.08
CA LEU A 158 -8.26 -14.30 -13.25
C LEU A 158 -8.59 -15.36 -14.31
N ALA A 159 -8.76 -16.61 -13.89
CA ALA A 159 -9.16 -17.69 -14.78
C ALA A 159 -10.55 -17.43 -15.38
N ALA A 160 -11.52 -17.03 -14.56
CA ALA A 160 -12.87 -16.72 -15.02
C ALA A 160 -12.89 -15.56 -16.03
N ALA A 161 -12.14 -14.49 -15.76
CA ALA A 161 -12.00 -13.36 -16.67
C ALA A 161 -11.33 -13.77 -17.99
N ALA A 162 -10.27 -14.58 -17.95
CA ALA A 162 -9.58 -15.04 -19.15
C ALA A 162 -10.47 -15.94 -20.03
N VAL A 163 -11.19 -16.90 -19.43
CA VAL A 163 -12.09 -17.80 -20.17
C VAL A 163 -13.26 -17.03 -20.77
N SER A 164 -13.91 -16.17 -19.97
CA SER A 164 -15.02 -15.34 -20.45
C SER A 164 -14.57 -14.36 -21.53
N GLY A 165 -13.41 -13.72 -21.35
CA GLY A 165 -12.84 -12.80 -22.32
C GLY A 165 -12.46 -13.48 -23.62
N GLY A 166 -11.86 -14.67 -23.56
CA GLY A 166 -11.56 -15.48 -24.74
C GLY A 166 -12.81 -15.88 -25.51
N ALA A 167 -13.86 -16.31 -24.81
CA ALA A 167 -15.14 -16.61 -25.44
C ALA A 167 -15.74 -15.38 -26.12
N MET A 168 -15.82 -14.24 -25.44
CA MET A 168 -16.33 -12.97 -26.01
C MET A 168 -15.47 -12.42 -27.16
N TYR A 169 -14.18 -12.76 -27.19
CA TYR A 169 -13.31 -12.31 -28.27
C TYR A 169 -13.53 -13.13 -29.55
N TYR A 170 -13.88 -14.41 -29.40
CA TYR A 170 -14.12 -15.31 -30.52
C TYR A 170 -15.49 -15.08 -31.20
N PHE A 171 -16.54 -14.83 -30.41
CA PHE A 171 -17.88 -14.46 -30.92
C PHE A 171 -17.96 -12.96 -31.26
#